data_AF-A0A7M4G0G0-F1
#
_entry.id   AF-A0A7M4G0G0-F1
#
_cell.length_a   1.000
_cell.length_b   1.000
_cell.length_c   1.000
_cell.angle_alpha   90.00
_cell.angle_beta   90.00
_cell.angle_gamma   90.00
#
_symmetry.space_group_name_H-M   'P 1'
#
loop_
_entity.id
_entity.type
_entity.pdbx_description
1 polymer ?
#
loop_
_entity_poly.entity_id
_entity_poly.type
_entity_poly.pdbx_seq_one_letter_code
_entity_poly.pdbx_strand_id
1 'polypeptide(L)'
;MRAGAKAKEHGWAGWRRRGAAPCTGYLQVRVTMLILTSPLSVPQWDSINEMDEFFSPIHTYQVCNVMTPNQNNWLRTSWVQRDGARRVYAEIKFTLRDCNSMPGVLGTCKETFNLYYLESDRDLGSSTRESQFVKIDTIAADESFTNVDLGVRRLKLNTEVRGVGPLSKRGFYLAFQDIGACIAIVSVRVYYKKCPAMVRNLASFSEAVTGADSSSLVEVRGECVGHSEERDTPKMYCSAEGEWLVPIGKCVCSAGFEEQRDSCKGKSLSLGFYKSAPGDQLCTKCPLHSHSESRGAQVCRCDSSYYRAAQDAPSAACTRPPSTPVNLISSVNGTSVTLEWGPPLDKGGRADIMYNVICRHCPWDLGQCETCSNGIRFVPQQMSLVQGGLTVTNLMAHTNYSFWVEAINGVSDLSLEPRRFAVANITTNQAAPSQVMMIRQESTGQNSVTLLWQEPDQPNGIILEYEIKYYEKVTVDMLVWAQTVPAR
;
A
#
# COMPACT_ATOMS: atom_id res chain seq x y z
N MET A 1 -29.33 -32.07 59.27
CA MET A 1 -28.58 -30.85 59.64
C MET A 1 -27.94 -30.28 58.38
N ARG A 2 -28.08 -28.98 58.10
CA ARG A 2 -27.41 -28.33 56.96
C ARG A 2 -25.98 -27.95 57.36
N ALA A 3 -24.99 -28.35 56.58
CA ALA A 3 -23.63 -27.81 56.65
C ALA A 3 -23.21 -27.36 55.25
N GLY A 4 -23.15 -26.05 55.03
CA GLY A 4 -22.81 -25.47 53.73
C GLY A 4 -21.30 -25.42 53.50
N ALA A 5 -20.84 -25.82 52.33
CA ALA A 5 -19.46 -25.66 51.92
C ALA A 5 -19.16 -24.18 51.60
N LYS A 6 -18.17 -23.59 52.30
CA LYS A 6 -17.63 -22.27 51.97
C LYS A 6 -16.67 -22.39 50.78
N ALA A 7 -17.06 -21.84 49.62
CA ALA A 7 -16.11 -21.50 48.57
C ALA A 7 -15.44 -20.15 48.91
N LYS A 8 -14.11 -20.07 48.85
CA LYS A 8 -13.36 -18.80 48.91
C LYS A 8 -13.25 -18.24 47.50
N GLU A 9 -13.95 -17.15 47.20
CA GLU A 9 -13.62 -16.34 46.04
C GLU A 9 -12.38 -15.49 46.34
N HIS A 10 -11.31 -15.72 45.59
CA HIS A 10 -10.15 -14.83 45.56
C HIS A 10 -10.45 -13.68 44.59
N GLY A 11 -10.41 -12.45 45.10
CA GLY A 11 -10.83 -11.26 44.36
C GLY A 11 -10.01 -11.02 43.09
N TRP A 12 -10.69 -10.99 41.95
CA TRP A 12 -10.11 -10.47 40.71
C TRP A 12 -10.22 -8.95 40.71
N ALA A 13 -9.08 -8.27 40.79
CA ALA A 13 -8.99 -6.83 40.66
C ALA A 13 -9.37 -6.41 39.23
N GLY A 14 -10.65 -6.10 39.03
CA GLY A 14 -11.18 -5.60 37.77
C GLY A 14 -10.55 -4.25 37.42
N TRP A 15 -9.65 -4.24 36.44
CA TRP A 15 -9.09 -3.02 35.86
C TRP A 15 -10.22 -2.21 35.23
N ARG A 16 -10.76 -1.23 35.96
CA ARG A 16 -11.59 -0.17 35.37
C ARG A 16 -10.71 0.59 34.38
N ARG A 17 -10.85 0.26 33.09
CA ARG A 17 -10.45 1.19 32.03
C ARG A 17 -11.19 2.49 32.33
N ARG A 18 -10.45 3.56 32.60
CA ARG A 18 -11.01 4.90 32.58
C ARG A 18 -11.56 5.07 31.17
N GLY A 19 -12.87 5.22 31.03
CA GLY A 19 -13.44 5.60 29.75
C GLY A 19 -12.81 6.94 29.38
N ALA A 20 -12.03 6.96 28.29
CA ALA A 20 -11.76 8.21 27.63
C ALA A 20 -13.14 8.76 27.25
N ALA A 21 -13.48 9.95 27.74
CA ALA A 21 -14.68 10.63 27.27
C ALA A 21 -14.53 10.73 25.74
N PRO A 22 -15.52 10.28 24.95
CA PRO A 22 -15.44 10.46 23.52
C PRO A 22 -15.32 11.96 23.23
N CYS A 23 -14.48 12.33 22.27
CA CYS A 23 -14.23 13.71 21.91
C CYS A 23 -15.39 14.28 21.07
N THR A 24 -16.62 14.14 21.56
CA THR A 24 -17.82 14.68 20.92
C THR A 24 -17.65 16.20 20.79
N GLY A 25 -17.57 16.70 19.55
CA GLY A 25 -17.29 18.10 19.29
C GLY A 25 -18.53 18.96 19.55
N TYR A 26 -18.61 19.60 20.72
CA TYR A 26 -19.65 20.57 21.02
C TYR A 26 -19.22 21.98 20.60
N LEU A 27 -19.81 22.54 19.55
CA LEU A 27 -19.69 23.98 19.29
C LEU A 27 -20.82 24.70 20.03
N GLN A 28 -20.46 25.51 21.02
CA GLN A 28 -21.39 26.31 21.81
C GLN A 28 -21.54 27.70 21.19
N VAL A 29 -22.76 28.06 20.80
CA VAL A 29 -23.05 29.38 20.24
C VAL A 29 -23.30 30.37 21.37
N ARG A 30 -22.79 31.60 21.25
CA ARG A 30 -23.13 32.68 22.19
C ARG A 30 -24.58 33.10 21.96
N VAL A 31 -25.38 33.05 23.02
CA VAL A 31 -26.78 33.46 23.02
C VAL A 31 -26.93 34.64 23.97
N THR A 32 -27.36 35.78 23.44
CA THR A 32 -27.84 36.91 24.25
C THR A 32 -29.37 36.88 24.21
N MET A 33 -30.06 37.32 25.26
CA MET A 33 -31.52 37.44 25.25
C MET A 33 -31.97 38.89 25.17
N LEU A 34 -33.17 39.09 24.63
CA LEU A 34 -33.80 40.35 24.25
C LEU A 34 -35.30 40.24 24.58
N ILE A 35 -35.80 41.18 25.36
CA ILE A 35 -37.22 41.24 25.73
C ILE A 35 -37.99 41.85 24.55
N LEU A 36 -39.05 41.18 24.09
CA LEU A 36 -39.91 41.68 23.01
C LEU A 36 -40.99 42.60 23.60
N THR A 37 -40.66 43.88 23.81
CA THR A 37 -41.62 44.85 24.34
C THR A 37 -42.65 45.30 23.29
N SER A 38 -43.93 45.23 23.64
CA SER A 38 -44.96 46.04 23.00
C SER A 38 -45.03 47.39 23.73
N PRO A 39 -45.25 48.52 23.04
CA PRO A 39 -45.25 49.86 23.67
C PRO A 39 -46.46 50.14 24.58
N LEU A 40 -47.31 49.14 24.88
CA LEU A 40 -48.55 49.27 25.64
C LEU A 40 -48.77 48.17 26.70
N SER A 41 -47.76 47.35 27.02
CA SER A 41 -47.90 46.22 27.96
C SER A 41 -47.12 46.39 29.27
N VAL A 42 -47.70 45.88 30.36
CA VAL A 42 -47.11 45.65 31.70
C VAL A 42 -45.73 44.95 31.58
N PRO A 43 -44.77 45.18 32.51
CA PRO A 43 -43.50 44.45 32.53
C PRO A 43 -43.69 42.94 32.41
N GLN A 44 -43.00 42.35 31.43
CA GLN A 44 -43.10 40.94 31.06
C GLN A 44 -41.99 40.13 31.73
N TRP A 45 -40.78 40.19 31.17
CA TRP A 45 -39.59 39.53 31.65
C TRP A 45 -38.60 40.57 32.16
N ASP A 46 -38.09 40.37 33.37
CA ASP A 46 -37.06 41.23 33.97
C ASP A 46 -35.69 40.53 33.89
N SER A 47 -34.66 41.28 33.44
CA SER A 47 -33.27 40.82 33.49
C SER A 47 -32.65 41.18 34.84
N ILE A 48 -32.18 40.19 35.59
CA ILE A 48 -31.56 40.36 36.91
C ILE A 48 -30.11 39.89 36.87
N ASN A 49 -29.27 40.54 37.65
CA ASN A 49 -27.88 40.15 37.87
C ASN A 49 -27.80 39.37 39.18
N GLU A 50 -27.54 38.06 39.09
CA GLU A 50 -27.28 37.19 40.23
C GLU A 50 -25.80 36.79 40.27
N MET A 51 -25.38 36.05 41.29
CA MET A 51 -24.07 35.41 41.34
C MET A 51 -24.23 33.89 41.39
N ASP A 52 -23.42 33.18 40.61
CA ASP A 52 -23.41 31.71 40.61
C ASP A 52 -22.64 31.14 41.83
N GLU A 53 -22.58 29.80 41.91
CA GLU A 53 -21.87 29.08 42.97
C GLU A 53 -20.36 29.41 43.05
N PHE A 54 -19.80 30.05 42.02
CA PHE A 54 -18.39 30.46 41.91
C PHE A 54 -18.19 31.97 42.03
N PHE A 55 -19.22 32.73 42.45
CA PHE A 55 -19.22 34.19 42.54
C PHE A 55 -18.99 34.91 41.19
N SER A 56 -19.34 34.27 40.08
CA SER A 56 -19.38 34.93 38.76
C SER A 56 -20.73 35.62 38.57
N PRO A 57 -20.77 36.87 38.05
CA PRO A 57 -22.02 37.54 37.76
C PRO A 57 -22.73 36.85 36.60
N ILE A 58 -23.97 36.42 36.82
CA ILE A 58 -24.84 35.79 35.82
C ILE A 58 -26.06 36.68 35.54
N HIS A 59 -26.46 36.74 34.28
CA HIS A 59 -27.67 37.43 33.86
C HIS A 59 -28.82 36.43 33.77
N THR A 60 -29.72 36.45 34.75
CA THR A 60 -30.94 35.64 34.77
C THR A 60 -32.10 36.45 34.20
N TYR A 61 -33.10 35.76 33.65
CA TYR A 61 -34.34 36.38 33.16
C TYR A 61 -35.51 35.77 33.91
N GLN A 62 -36.31 36.58 34.60
CA GLN A 62 -37.41 36.09 35.42
C GLN A 62 -38.77 36.72 35.04
N VAL A 63 -39.83 35.99 35.33
CA VAL A 63 -41.23 36.46 35.28
C VAL A 63 -42.03 35.72 36.36
N CYS A 64 -42.93 36.44 37.05
CA CYS A 64 -43.75 35.88 38.11
C CYS A 64 -45.14 36.55 38.19
N ASN A 65 -45.76 36.80 37.02
CA ASN A 65 -47.04 37.50 36.90
C ASN A 65 -48.26 36.56 37.15
N VAL A 66 -48.17 35.73 38.20
CA VAL A 66 -49.10 34.63 38.52
C VAL A 66 -50.49 35.08 39.00
N MET A 67 -50.62 36.33 39.48
CA MET A 67 -51.88 36.89 39.99
C MET A 67 -52.81 37.38 38.87
N THR A 68 -52.27 37.65 37.68
CA THR A 68 -52.98 38.29 36.56
C THR A 68 -53.38 37.25 35.51
N PRO A 69 -54.67 37.11 35.16
CA PRO A 69 -55.10 36.16 34.13
C PRO A 69 -54.57 36.55 32.74
N ASN A 70 -54.61 35.61 31.80
CA ASN A 70 -54.28 35.80 30.38
C ASN A 70 -52.87 36.39 30.12
N GLN A 71 -51.84 35.85 30.78
CA GLN A 71 -50.45 36.20 30.49
C GLN A 71 -50.00 35.73 29.09
N ASN A 72 -49.12 36.51 28.47
CA ASN A 72 -48.48 36.20 27.18
C ASN A 72 -47.12 36.94 27.12
N ASN A 73 -46.17 36.49 27.94
CA ASN A 73 -44.90 37.19 28.18
C ASN A 73 -43.78 36.57 27.32
N TRP A 74 -43.20 37.33 26.38
CA TRP A 74 -42.25 36.80 25.39
C TRP A 74 -40.81 37.30 25.61
N LEU A 75 -39.91 36.35 25.82
CA LEU A 75 -38.46 36.55 25.80
C LEU A 75 -37.88 35.89 24.55
N ARG A 76 -37.00 36.58 23.80
CA ARG A 76 -36.38 36.05 22.58
C ARG A 76 -34.86 36.10 22.69
N THR A 77 -34.16 35.23 21.97
CA THR A 77 -32.71 35.37 21.80
C THR A 77 -32.35 36.49 20.81
N SER A 78 -31.06 36.82 20.73
CA SER A 78 -30.41 37.36 19.54
C SER A 78 -30.51 36.37 18.37
N TRP A 79 -30.18 36.83 17.15
CA TRP A 79 -30.07 35.92 16.01
C TRP A 79 -28.89 34.96 16.21
N VAL A 80 -29.15 33.66 16.06
CA VAL A 80 -28.18 32.57 16.25
C VAL A 80 -27.80 32.03 14.87
N GLN A 81 -26.53 32.12 14.51
CA GLN A 81 -26.03 31.57 13.26
C GLN A 81 -26.00 30.03 13.33
N ARG A 82 -26.33 29.37 12.21
CA ARG A 82 -26.51 27.91 12.16
C ARG A 82 -25.22 27.12 11.90
N ASP A 83 -24.21 27.73 11.30
CA ASP A 83 -22.89 27.12 11.00
C ASP A 83 -22.95 25.71 10.36
N GLY A 84 -23.93 25.51 9.48
CA GLY A 84 -24.16 24.25 8.76
C GLY A 84 -24.97 23.20 9.52
N ALA A 85 -25.18 23.36 10.84
CA ALA A 85 -25.94 22.43 11.69
C ALA A 85 -27.36 22.19 11.16
N ARG A 86 -27.72 20.95 10.82
CA ARG A 86 -29.12 20.62 10.42
C ARG A 86 -30.04 20.44 11.63
N ARG A 87 -29.46 20.12 12.79
CA ARG A 87 -30.13 19.99 14.08
C ARG A 87 -29.28 20.69 15.13
N VAL A 88 -29.91 21.48 15.99
CA VAL A 88 -29.29 22.07 17.18
C VAL A 88 -29.99 21.56 18.43
N TYR A 89 -29.37 21.76 19.58
CA TYR A 89 -29.90 21.41 20.90
C TYR A 89 -29.92 22.67 21.75
N ALA A 90 -31.07 22.97 22.34
CA ALA A 90 -31.24 24.01 23.34
C ALA A 90 -31.26 23.34 24.72
N GLU A 91 -30.22 23.55 25.52
CA GLU A 91 -30.14 23.22 26.94
C GLU A 91 -30.56 24.45 27.73
N ILE A 92 -31.60 24.32 28.56
CA ILE A 92 -32.22 25.40 29.32
C ILE A 92 -32.13 25.05 30.79
N LYS A 93 -31.47 25.91 31.57
CA LYS A 93 -31.39 25.80 33.03
C LYS A 93 -32.29 26.85 33.66
N PHE A 94 -33.20 26.44 34.52
CA PHE A 94 -34.22 27.33 35.09
C PHE A 94 -34.69 26.86 36.47
N THR A 95 -35.24 27.80 37.24
CA THR A 95 -35.95 27.51 38.49
C THR A 95 -37.45 27.78 38.29
N LEU A 96 -38.30 27.05 39.01
CA LEU A 96 -39.74 27.16 38.92
C LEU A 96 -40.37 27.02 40.31
N ARG A 97 -41.27 27.93 40.67
CA ARG A 97 -41.96 27.92 41.96
C ARG A 97 -43.28 27.13 41.89
N ASP A 98 -43.49 26.26 42.88
CA ASP A 98 -44.74 25.50 43.06
C ASP A 98 -45.93 26.44 43.21
N CYS A 99 -46.97 26.27 42.39
CA CYS A 99 -48.19 27.06 42.45
C CYS A 99 -48.93 26.92 43.79
N ASN A 100 -48.86 25.75 44.44
CA ASN A 100 -49.45 25.49 45.75
C ASN A 100 -48.74 26.24 46.88
N SER A 101 -47.49 26.68 46.66
CA SER A 101 -46.76 27.52 47.61
C SER A 101 -47.20 28.99 47.61
N MET A 102 -48.06 29.39 46.67
CA MET A 102 -48.47 30.78 46.47
C MET A 102 -49.95 30.98 46.85
N PRO A 103 -50.28 31.90 47.78
CA PRO A 103 -51.66 32.15 48.17
C PRO A 103 -52.41 32.93 47.07
N GLY A 104 -53.63 32.51 46.74
CA GLY A 104 -54.55 33.27 45.88
C GLY A 104 -54.36 33.12 44.37
N VAL A 105 -53.52 32.21 43.89
CA VAL A 105 -53.20 32.03 42.45
C VAL A 105 -53.86 30.81 41.79
N LEU A 106 -54.82 30.18 42.46
CA LEU A 106 -55.51 28.99 41.97
C LEU A 106 -56.29 29.29 40.68
N GLY A 107 -55.89 28.65 39.58
CA GLY A 107 -56.50 28.79 38.25
C GLY A 107 -55.71 29.68 37.29
N THR A 108 -55.02 30.72 37.78
CA THR A 108 -54.15 31.59 36.97
C THR A 108 -52.72 31.06 36.87
N CYS A 109 -52.18 30.50 37.96
CA CYS A 109 -50.82 29.98 37.99
C CYS A 109 -50.60 28.76 37.09
N LYS A 110 -49.40 28.66 36.50
CA LYS A 110 -48.91 27.55 35.68
C LYS A 110 -47.52 27.11 36.14
N GLU A 111 -47.21 25.83 35.93
CA GLU A 111 -45.91 25.22 36.25
C GLU A 111 -45.15 24.82 34.97
N THR A 112 -45.47 25.49 33.86
CA THR A 112 -44.89 25.25 32.55
C THR A 112 -44.73 26.54 31.76
N PHE A 113 -43.76 26.56 30.85
CA PHE A 113 -43.58 27.61 29.84
C PHE A 113 -43.39 26.97 28.46
N ASN A 114 -43.62 27.73 27.39
CA ASN A 114 -43.50 27.22 26.03
C ASN A 114 -42.18 27.65 25.39
N LEU A 115 -41.52 26.72 24.70
CA LEU A 115 -40.32 26.97 23.91
C LEU A 115 -40.69 27.03 22.41
N TYR A 116 -40.14 28.03 21.71
CA TYR A 116 -40.39 28.29 20.29
C TYR A 116 -39.10 28.57 19.51
N TYR A 117 -39.17 28.46 18.17
CA TYR A 117 -38.11 28.93 17.27
C TYR A 117 -38.66 29.63 16.02
N LEU A 118 -37.81 30.44 15.39
CA LEU A 118 -38.07 31.11 14.12
C LEU A 118 -36.80 31.13 13.26
N GLU A 119 -36.86 30.55 12.06
CA GLU A 119 -35.75 30.58 11.09
C GLU A 119 -35.72 31.85 10.23
N SER A 120 -34.54 32.46 10.08
CA SER A 120 -34.30 33.60 9.17
C SER A 120 -32.91 33.59 8.54
N ASP A 121 -32.80 34.06 7.29
CA ASP A 121 -31.52 34.17 6.59
C ASP A 121 -30.67 35.39 6.98
N ARG A 122 -31.23 36.27 7.81
CA ARG A 122 -30.61 37.50 8.33
C ARG A 122 -31.19 37.84 9.69
N ASP A 123 -30.50 38.69 10.44
CA ASP A 123 -31.06 39.31 11.64
C ASP A 123 -32.22 40.26 11.25
N LEU A 124 -33.36 40.06 11.91
CA LEU A 124 -34.61 40.81 11.77
C LEU A 124 -34.75 41.91 12.85
N GLY A 125 -33.79 42.05 13.77
CA GLY A 125 -33.81 43.07 14.83
C GLY A 125 -35.04 42.94 15.72
N SER A 126 -35.81 44.01 15.89
CA SER A 126 -37.09 44.03 16.64
C SER A 126 -38.32 43.64 15.79
N SER A 127 -38.16 43.33 14.50
CA SER A 127 -39.28 43.17 13.55
C SER A 127 -40.00 41.80 13.61
N THR A 128 -39.66 40.93 14.56
CA THR A 128 -40.26 39.58 14.67
C THR A 128 -41.64 39.62 15.31
N ARG A 129 -42.62 38.93 14.73
CA ARG A 129 -43.97 38.78 15.29
C ARG A 129 -44.17 37.40 15.91
N GLU A 130 -44.92 37.34 17.02
CA GLU A 130 -45.26 36.10 17.74
C GLU A 130 -45.81 35.01 16.81
N SER A 131 -46.68 35.37 15.86
CA SER A 131 -47.31 34.45 14.91
C SER A 131 -46.36 33.78 13.91
N GLN A 132 -45.09 34.18 13.85
CA GLN A 132 -44.07 33.56 12.99
C GLN A 132 -43.32 32.42 13.69
N PHE A 133 -43.42 32.34 15.03
CA PHE A 133 -42.72 31.36 15.83
C PHE A 133 -43.40 29.99 15.80
N VAL A 134 -42.62 28.94 15.55
CA VAL A 134 -43.06 27.56 15.58
C VAL A 134 -42.77 26.99 16.97
N LYS A 135 -43.78 26.36 17.59
CA LYS A 135 -43.63 25.77 18.93
C LYS A 135 -42.74 24.53 18.84
N ILE A 136 -41.75 24.45 19.73
CA ILE A 136 -40.89 23.27 19.93
C ILE A 136 -41.57 22.33 20.92
N ASP A 137 -41.83 22.81 22.14
CA ASP A 137 -42.40 22.00 23.22
C ASP A 137 -43.00 22.87 24.34
N THR A 138 -43.74 22.24 25.25
CA THR A 138 -44.08 22.77 26.58
C THR A 138 -43.04 22.25 27.57
N ILE A 139 -42.28 23.14 28.20
CA ILE A 139 -41.28 22.78 29.22
C ILE A 139 -41.93 22.78 30.60
N ALA A 140 -41.73 21.70 31.35
CA ALA A 140 -42.11 21.55 32.75
C ALA A 140 -40.85 21.40 33.62
N ALA A 141 -40.97 21.60 34.94
CA ALA A 141 -39.91 21.31 35.89
C ALA A 141 -39.97 19.85 36.39
N ASP A 142 -38.81 19.21 36.56
CA ASP A 142 -38.68 17.97 37.31
C ASP A 142 -38.85 18.22 38.83
N GLU A 143 -38.28 19.33 39.32
CA GLU A 143 -38.40 19.79 40.70
C GLU A 143 -38.80 21.26 40.76
N SER A 144 -39.93 21.56 41.42
CA SER A 144 -40.33 22.91 41.81
C SER A 144 -39.83 23.25 43.23
N PHE A 145 -39.71 24.55 43.53
CA PHE A 145 -39.36 25.03 44.88
C PHE A 145 -40.55 25.65 45.60
N THR A 146 -40.57 25.50 46.93
CA THR A 146 -41.67 25.95 47.81
C THR A 146 -41.23 27.06 48.78
N ASN A 147 -42.14 27.51 49.65
CA ASN A 147 -41.82 28.44 50.73
C ASN A 147 -40.80 27.87 51.74
N VAL A 148 -40.74 26.55 51.90
CA VAL A 148 -39.77 25.89 52.79
C VAL A 148 -38.36 26.03 52.19
N ASP A 149 -38.23 25.76 50.89
CA ASP A 149 -36.96 25.86 50.16
C ASP A 149 -36.43 27.31 50.12
N LEU A 150 -37.33 28.28 49.95
CA LEU A 150 -37.02 29.71 50.07
C LEU A 150 -36.48 30.08 51.47
N GLY A 151 -37.05 29.52 52.54
CA GLY A 151 -36.58 29.72 53.92
C GLY A 151 -35.16 29.23 54.17
N VAL A 152 -34.70 28.21 53.42
CA VAL A 152 -33.33 27.65 53.47
C VAL A 152 -32.45 28.17 52.32
N ARG A 153 -32.96 29.11 51.50
CA ARG A 153 -32.31 29.64 50.27
C ARG A 153 -31.86 28.55 49.27
N ARG A 154 -32.58 27.43 49.21
CA ARG A 154 -32.22 26.27 48.39
C ARG A 154 -33.10 26.16 47.15
N LEU A 155 -32.83 26.98 46.14
CA LEU A 155 -33.55 26.93 44.86
C LEU A 155 -33.33 25.58 44.15
N LYS A 156 -34.36 25.10 43.45
CA LYS A 156 -34.29 23.88 42.62
C LYS A 156 -33.98 24.25 41.17
N LEU A 157 -32.83 23.81 40.67
CA LEU A 157 -32.36 24.09 39.32
C LEU A 157 -32.67 22.91 38.40
N ASN A 158 -33.59 23.12 37.47
CA ASN A 158 -33.97 22.17 36.43
C ASN A 158 -33.04 22.33 35.22
N THR A 159 -32.82 21.26 34.46
CA THR A 159 -32.04 21.30 33.19
C THR A 159 -32.76 20.50 32.12
N GLU A 160 -33.30 21.20 31.13
CA GLU A 160 -34.10 20.62 30.05
C GLU A 160 -33.41 20.76 28.70
N VAL A 161 -33.39 19.70 27.89
CA VAL A 161 -32.73 19.69 26.57
C VAL A 161 -33.74 19.37 25.48
N ARG A 162 -33.89 20.24 24.48
CA ARG A 162 -34.74 20.01 23.30
C ARG A 162 -33.97 20.17 22.00
N GLY A 163 -34.22 19.26 21.07
CA GLY A 163 -33.66 19.33 19.71
C GLY A 163 -34.52 20.23 18.82
N VAL A 164 -33.88 21.07 18.00
CA VAL A 164 -34.53 21.99 17.07
C VAL A 164 -34.02 21.73 15.65
N GLY A 165 -34.94 21.55 14.71
CA GLY A 165 -34.67 21.25 13.31
C GLY A 165 -35.69 20.27 12.71
N PRO A 166 -35.55 19.88 11.43
CA PRO A 166 -34.47 20.24 10.50
C PRO A 166 -34.42 21.74 10.21
N LEU A 167 -33.26 22.36 10.48
CA LEU A 167 -33.01 23.76 10.16
C LEU A 167 -32.43 23.90 8.75
N SER A 168 -32.94 24.89 8.02
CA SER A 168 -32.68 25.13 6.59
C SER A 168 -32.01 26.48 6.31
N LYS A 169 -32.47 27.57 6.94
CA LYS A 169 -32.01 28.95 6.70
C LYS A 169 -30.67 29.25 7.36
N ARG A 170 -30.08 30.43 7.13
CA ARG A 170 -28.75 30.78 7.67
C ARG A 170 -28.66 30.86 9.20
N GLY A 171 -29.77 31.16 9.88
CA GLY A 171 -29.83 31.24 11.33
C GLY A 171 -31.27 31.19 11.86
N PHE A 172 -31.40 31.34 13.17
CA PHE A 172 -32.67 31.23 13.87
C PHE A 172 -32.69 32.04 15.16
N TYR A 173 -33.90 32.23 15.70
CA TYR A 173 -34.14 32.70 17.06
C TYR A 173 -34.74 31.56 17.88
N LEU A 174 -34.46 31.54 19.18
CA LEU A 174 -35.32 30.87 20.16
C LEU A 174 -36.19 31.91 20.86
N ALA A 175 -37.37 31.50 21.31
CA ALA A 175 -38.22 32.31 22.16
C ALA A 175 -38.89 31.47 23.26
N PHE A 176 -39.14 32.13 24.39
CA PHE A 176 -39.75 31.59 25.59
C PHE A 176 -41.02 32.38 25.84
N GLN A 177 -42.15 31.69 25.90
CA GLN A 177 -43.45 32.28 26.19
C GLN A 177 -43.91 31.79 27.56
N ASP A 178 -44.08 32.72 28.48
CA ASP A 178 -44.78 32.51 29.74
C ASP A 178 -46.29 32.83 29.60
N ILE A 179 -47.10 32.01 30.27
CA ILE A 179 -48.56 32.05 30.28
C ILE A 179 -49.15 32.06 31.72
N GLY A 180 -48.34 32.44 32.72
CA GLY A 180 -48.77 32.59 34.11
C GLY A 180 -47.94 31.79 35.12
N ALA A 181 -46.67 31.52 34.83
CA ALA A 181 -45.74 30.82 35.71
C ALA A 181 -44.89 31.79 36.54
N CYS A 182 -44.21 31.25 37.55
CA CYS A 182 -43.19 31.95 38.32
C CYS A 182 -41.84 31.25 38.11
N ILE A 183 -41.06 31.78 37.16
CA ILE A 183 -39.87 31.13 36.61
C ILE A 183 -38.70 32.11 36.50
N ALA A 184 -37.48 31.58 36.66
CA ALA A 184 -36.25 32.27 36.33
C ALA A 184 -35.38 31.40 35.43
N ILE A 185 -35.09 31.86 34.21
CA ILE A 185 -34.15 31.23 33.28
C ILE A 185 -32.75 31.67 33.68
N VAL A 186 -31.95 30.71 34.13
CA VAL A 186 -30.58 30.90 34.65
C VAL A 186 -29.55 30.77 33.54
N SER A 187 -29.76 29.86 32.57
CA SER A 187 -28.86 29.69 31.43
C SER A 187 -29.58 29.12 30.22
N VAL A 188 -29.22 29.62 29.03
CA VAL A 188 -29.64 29.04 27.75
C VAL A 188 -28.38 28.75 26.94
N ARG A 189 -28.11 27.46 26.71
CA ARG A 189 -26.96 26.97 25.97
C ARG A 189 -27.43 26.31 24.69
N VAL A 190 -27.08 26.93 23.56
CA VAL A 190 -27.37 26.37 22.23
C VAL A 190 -26.09 25.76 21.66
N TYR A 191 -26.18 24.51 21.24
CA TYR A 191 -25.06 23.79 20.63
C TYR A 191 -25.55 22.85 19.54
N TYR A 192 -24.63 22.39 18.69
CA TYR A 192 -24.86 21.24 17.82
C TYR A 192 -23.74 20.21 18.03
N LYS A 193 -23.98 19.01 17.52
CA LYS A 193 -23.03 17.89 17.59
C LYS A 193 -22.31 17.80 16.25
N LYS A 194 -21.02 17.45 16.29
CA LYS A 194 -20.21 17.09 15.12
C LYS A 194 -19.24 15.98 15.49
N CYS A 195 -18.94 15.11 14.53
CA CYS A 195 -17.82 14.21 14.64
C CYS A 195 -16.51 15.00 14.36
N PRO A 196 -15.51 14.93 15.26
CA PRO A 196 -14.26 15.68 15.12
C PRO A 196 -13.40 15.10 13.99
N ALA A 197 -12.50 15.91 13.42
CA ALA A 197 -11.53 15.42 12.45
C ALA A 197 -10.61 14.37 13.11
N MET A 198 -10.35 13.27 12.42
CA MET A 198 -9.50 12.18 12.92
C MET A 198 -8.78 11.46 11.79
N VAL A 199 -7.77 10.66 12.13
CA VAL A 199 -7.12 9.73 11.20
C VAL A 199 -7.42 8.30 11.65
N ARG A 200 -7.74 7.42 10.70
CA ARG A 200 -7.98 6.00 10.95
C ARG A 200 -7.62 5.19 9.71
N ASN A 201 -6.97 4.03 9.88
CA ASN A 201 -6.57 3.16 8.76
C ASN A 201 -5.81 3.91 7.65
N LEU A 202 -4.91 4.83 8.05
CA LEU A 202 -4.14 5.72 7.17
C LEU A 202 -4.99 6.65 6.27
N ALA A 203 -6.26 6.87 6.61
CA ALA A 203 -7.12 7.88 5.99
C ALA A 203 -7.47 8.97 7.00
N SER A 204 -7.37 10.24 6.59
CA SER A 204 -7.89 11.40 7.31
C SER A 204 -9.36 11.64 6.97
N PHE A 205 -10.18 11.78 8.01
CA PHE A 205 -11.59 12.14 7.94
C PHE A 205 -11.75 13.56 8.48
N SER A 206 -12.37 14.42 7.68
CA SER A 206 -12.66 15.81 8.03
C SER A 206 -13.77 15.91 9.10
N GLU A 207 -13.91 17.08 9.71
CA GLU A 207 -15.01 17.31 10.65
C GLU A 207 -16.37 17.17 9.94
N ALA A 208 -17.30 16.43 10.55
CA ALA A 208 -18.60 16.13 9.97
C ALA A 208 -19.74 16.56 10.90
N VAL A 209 -20.60 17.43 10.41
CA VAL A 209 -21.80 17.88 11.12
C VAL A 209 -22.87 16.80 11.05
N THR A 210 -23.55 16.53 12.17
CA THR A 210 -24.57 15.47 12.23
C THR A 210 -25.78 15.77 11.34
N GLY A 211 -26.50 14.72 10.94
CA GLY A 211 -27.72 14.87 10.14
C GLY A 211 -28.89 15.48 10.92
N ALA A 212 -30.04 15.60 10.25
CA ALA A 212 -31.23 16.21 10.82
C ALA A 212 -31.94 15.32 11.86
N ASP A 213 -31.94 14.01 11.63
CA ASP A 213 -32.74 13.03 12.38
C ASP A 213 -31.90 12.30 13.43
N SER A 214 -32.53 11.83 14.51
CA SER A 214 -31.86 11.10 15.60
C SER A 214 -31.31 9.73 15.19
N SER A 215 -31.73 9.19 14.04
CA SER A 215 -31.19 7.96 13.45
C SER A 215 -30.34 8.22 12.20
N SER A 216 -30.02 9.48 11.90
CA SER A 216 -29.27 9.82 10.68
C SER A 216 -27.81 9.41 10.78
N LEU A 217 -27.29 8.89 9.65
CA LEU A 217 -25.88 8.55 9.46
C LEU A 217 -25.33 9.35 8.28
N VAL A 218 -24.30 10.15 8.51
CA VAL A 218 -23.63 10.93 7.46
C VAL A 218 -22.41 10.15 6.98
N GLU A 219 -22.43 9.67 5.75
CA GLU A 219 -21.25 9.05 5.12
C GLU A 219 -20.17 10.10 4.85
N VAL A 220 -18.94 9.80 5.26
CA VAL A 220 -17.75 10.63 5.01
C VAL A 220 -16.68 9.75 4.38
N ARG A 221 -16.27 10.11 3.16
CA ARG A 221 -15.09 9.51 2.51
C ARG A 221 -13.83 10.08 3.14
N GLY A 222 -12.90 9.20 3.50
CA GLY A 222 -11.58 9.60 3.96
C GLY A 222 -10.64 9.91 2.80
N GLU A 223 -9.63 10.74 3.06
CA GLU A 223 -8.53 10.99 2.13
C GLU A 223 -7.26 10.29 2.65
N CYS A 224 -6.51 9.63 1.78
CA CYS A 224 -5.29 8.94 2.19
C CYS A 224 -4.22 9.92 2.68
N VAL A 225 -3.59 9.63 3.83
CA VAL A 225 -2.53 10.49 4.39
C VAL A 225 -1.32 10.56 3.45
N GLY A 226 -0.51 11.61 3.61
CA GLY A 226 0.72 11.78 2.82
C GLY A 226 1.61 10.52 2.85
N HIS A 227 2.10 10.12 1.67
CA HIS A 227 2.84 8.87 1.45
C HIS A 227 2.06 7.58 1.73
N SER A 228 0.76 7.58 1.45
CA SER A 228 -0.08 6.39 1.39
C SER A 228 -0.93 6.35 0.11
N GLU A 229 -1.38 5.15 -0.24
CA GLU A 229 -2.14 4.84 -1.45
C GLU A 229 -3.47 4.17 -1.05
N GLU A 230 -4.56 4.46 -1.79
CA GLU A 230 -5.87 3.84 -1.56
C GLU A 230 -5.82 2.36 -1.95
N ARG A 231 -6.04 1.46 -0.98
CA ARG A 231 -6.19 0.02 -1.26
C ARG A 231 -7.66 -0.35 -1.40
N ASP A 232 -8.47 0.13 -0.46
CA ASP A 232 -9.92 -0.05 -0.40
C ASP A 232 -10.51 1.31 0.02
N THR A 233 -11.51 1.83 -0.72
CA THR A 233 -12.00 3.20 -0.51
C THR A 233 -12.40 3.48 0.95
N PRO A 234 -11.68 4.37 1.66
CA PRO A 234 -11.91 4.60 3.08
C PRO A 234 -13.20 5.39 3.31
N LYS A 235 -14.07 4.86 4.16
CA LYS A 235 -15.36 5.45 4.53
C LYS A 235 -15.64 5.29 6.02
N MET A 236 -16.25 6.31 6.62
CA MET A 236 -16.79 6.26 7.98
C MET A 236 -18.16 6.93 8.01
N TYR A 237 -18.96 6.62 9.04
CA TYR A 237 -20.28 7.19 9.23
C TYR A 237 -20.31 7.99 10.55
N CYS A 238 -20.76 9.24 10.48
CA CYS A 238 -20.98 10.09 11.65
C CYS A 238 -22.43 9.93 12.12
N SER A 239 -22.64 9.56 13.39
CA SER A 239 -23.96 9.38 14.00
C SER A 239 -24.60 10.70 14.45
N ALA A 240 -25.90 10.70 14.72
CA ALA A 240 -26.62 11.84 15.31
C ALA A 240 -26.05 12.30 16.67
N GLU A 241 -25.37 11.40 17.37
CA GLU A 241 -24.72 11.65 18.66
C GLU A 241 -23.37 12.36 18.53
N GLY A 242 -22.83 12.52 17.31
CA GLY A 242 -21.49 13.07 17.07
C GLY A 242 -20.37 12.04 17.22
N GLU A 243 -20.70 10.74 17.18
CA GLU A 243 -19.75 9.64 17.30
C GLU A 243 -19.44 9.02 15.94
N TRP A 244 -18.18 8.66 15.74
CA TRP A 244 -17.72 7.95 14.55
C TRP A 244 -17.99 6.44 14.66
N LEU A 245 -18.67 5.88 13.65
CA LEU A 245 -18.94 4.44 13.56
C LEU A 245 -17.83 3.68 12.83
N VAL A 246 -18.04 2.38 12.60
CA VAL A 246 -17.03 1.45 12.06
C VAL A 246 -16.42 1.93 10.74
N PRO A 247 -15.07 1.96 10.62
CA PRO A 247 -14.40 2.30 9.37
C PRO A 247 -14.47 1.13 8.37
N ILE A 248 -14.75 1.48 7.12
CA ILE A 248 -14.73 0.58 5.96
C ILE A 248 -13.58 1.02 5.06
N GLY A 249 -12.84 0.07 4.51
CA GLY A 249 -11.67 0.35 3.68
C GLY A 249 -10.44 0.86 4.44
N LYS A 250 -9.35 1.09 3.71
CA LYS A 250 -8.08 1.59 4.23
C LYS A 250 -7.15 2.10 3.14
N CYS A 251 -6.25 2.99 3.54
CA CYS A 251 -5.05 3.30 2.78
C CYS A 251 -3.89 2.42 3.30
N VAL A 252 -2.83 2.32 2.51
CA VAL A 252 -1.59 1.62 2.89
C VAL A 252 -0.39 2.50 2.57
N CYS A 253 0.66 2.47 3.40
CA CYS A 253 1.85 3.29 3.11
C CYS A 253 2.49 2.87 1.79
N SER A 254 2.89 3.88 0.99
CA SER A 254 3.51 3.67 -0.32
C SER A 254 4.86 2.97 -0.23
N ALA A 255 5.42 2.58 -1.38
CA ALA A 255 6.77 2.04 -1.44
C ALA A 255 7.80 3.05 -0.86
N GLY A 256 8.66 2.58 0.03
CA GLY A 256 9.59 3.39 0.83
C GLY A 256 9.09 3.82 2.22
N PHE A 257 7.80 3.71 2.52
CA PHE A 257 7.19 4.25 3.75
C PHE A 257 6.56 3.15 4.62
N GLU A 258 6.74 3.23 5.93
CA GLU A 258 6.15 2.34 6.93
C GLU A 258 5.16 3.09 7.84
N GLU A 259 4.20 2.36 8.39
CA GLU A 259 3.19 2.94 9.29
C GLU A 259 3.78 3.20 10.68
N GLN A 260 3.60 4.42 11.17
CA GLN A 260 3.95 4.81 12.54
C GLN A 260 2.87 5.74 13.11
N ARG A 261 2.05 5.21 14.02
CA ARG A 261 1.01 5.93 14.77
C ARG A 261 0.11 6.77 13.83
N ASP A 262 -0.62 6.09 12.96
CA ASP A 262 -1.56 6.68 11.99
C ASP A 262 -0.91 7.62 10.94
N SER A 263 0.41 7.55 10.74
CA SER A 263 1.12 8.31 9.70
C SER A 263 2.10 7.43 8.94
N CYS A 264 2.26 7.66 7.63
CA CYS A 264 3.26 6.99 6.83
C CYS A 264 4.57 7.75 6.86
N LYS A 265 5.62 7.11 7.36
CA LYS A 265 6.96 7.69 7.45
C LYS A 265 7.97 6.78 6.79
N GLY A 266 8.82 7.34 5.95
CA GLY A 266 10.05 6.67 5.56
C GLY A 266 10.88 6.45 6.83
N LYS A 267 11.59 5.32 6.92
CA LYS A 267 12.43 4.97 8.06
C LYS A 267 13.63 5.92 8.19
N SER A 268 13.37 7.12 8.68
CA SER A 268 14.27 8.29 8.58
C SER A 268 15.55 8.15 9.41
N LEU A 269 15.58 7.18 10.33
CA LEU A 269 16.71 6.87 11.22
C LEU A 269 17.61 5.70 10.74
N SER A 270 17.34 5.06 9.59
CA SER A 270 18.10 3.85 9.22
C SER A 270 18.40 3.77 7.72
N LEU A 271 19.64 4.10 7.35
CA LEU A 271 20.23 3.74 6.06
C LEU A 271 20.29 2.20 5.90
N GLY A 272 20.30 1.70 4.66
CA GLY A 272 20.31 0.27 4.39
C GLY A 272 18.98 -0.45 4.65
N PHE A 273 17.87 0.28 4.64
CA PHE A 273 16.50 -0.28 4.64
C PHE A 273 15.75 0.12 3.36
N TYR A 274 14.76 -0.69 2.97
CA TYR A 274 13.91 -0.46 1.80
C TYR A 274 12.50 -1.05 1.97
N LYS A 275 11.58 -0.65 1.07
CA LYS A 275 10.26 -1.26 0.89
C LYS A 275 9.80 -1.08 -0.57
N SER A 276 9.68 -2.16 -1.32
CA SER A 276 9.49 -2.13 -2.78
C SER A 276 8.06 -1.96 -3.28
N ALA A 277 7.05 -2.20 -2.44
CA ALA A 277 5.65 -2.13 -2.82
C ALA A 277 4.81 -1.39 -1.75
N PRO A 278 3.68 -0.76 -2.12
CA PRO A 278 2.70 -0.29 -1.16
C PRO A 278 2.13 -1.46 -0.33
N GLY A 279 1.79 -1.21 0.93
CA GLY A 279 1.21 -2.24 1.79
C GLY A 279 1.49 -2.08 3.28
N ASP A 280 1.00 -3.04 4.06
CA ASP A 280 1.07 -3.09 5.52
C ASP A 280 2.46 -3.52 6.07
N GLN A 281 3.41 -3.81 5.18
CA GLN A 281 4.75 -4.30 5.53
C GLN A 281 5.65 -3.17 6.03
N LEU A 282 6.43 -3.44 7.07
CA LEU A 282 7.49 -2.57 7.58
C LEU A 282 8.70 -2.54 6.63
N CYS A 283 9.53 -1.51 6.73
CA CYS A 283 10.76 -1.41 5.97
C CYS A 283 11.76 -2.49 6.41
N THR A 284 12.25 -3.28 5.45
CA THR A 284 13.19 -4.39 5.70
C THR A 284 14.62 -3.97 5.38
N LYS A 285 15.61 -4.66 5.98
CA LYS A 285 17.03 -4.38 5.69
C LYS A 285 17.33 -4.80 4.24
N CYS A 286 18.20 -4.06 3.56
CA CYS A 286 18.70 -4.47 2.25
C CYS A 286 19.28 -5.90 2.30
N PRO A 287 18.96 -6.75 1.31
CA PRO A 287 19.50 -8.10 1.23
C PRO A 287 21.00 -8.06 0.86
N LEU A 288 21.66 -9.22 0.93
CA LEU A 288 23.11 -9.33 0.74
C LEU A 288 23.57 -8.73 -0.61
N HIS A 289 24.78 -8.15 -0.59
CA HIS A 289 25.42 -7.44 -1.69
C HIS A 289 24.59 -6.28 -2.27
N SER A 290 23.81 -5.61 -1.42
CA SER A 290 23.03 -4.43 -1.80
C SER A 290 22.89 -3.43 -0.66
N HIS A 291 22.75 -2.15 -1.00
CA HIS A 291 22.67 -1.04 -0.07
C HIS A 291 21.59 -0.01 -0.48
N SER A 292 21.23 0.88 0.45
CA SER A 292 20.39 2.05 0.18
C SER A 292 20.97 3.30 0.83
N GLU A 293 21.23 4.31 -0.03
CA GLU A 293 21.82 5.59 0.35
C GLU A 293 20.75 6.62 0.74
N SER A 294 19.55 6.49 0.18
CA SER A 294 18.41 7.38 0.42
C SER A 294 17.49 6.87 1.52
N ARG A 295 16.90 7.80 2.27
CA ARG A 295 15.80 7.50 3.19
C ARG A 295 14.54 7.18 2.38
N GLY A 296 13.81 6.15 2.78
CA GLY A 296 12.62 5.70 2.06
C GLY A 296 12.92 5.06 0.70
N ALA A 297 14.07 4.38 0.57
CA ALA A 297 14.41 3.67 -0.66
C ALA A 297 13.36 2.61 -1.01
N GLN A 298 12.97 2.59 -2.29
CA GLN A 298 12.03 1.59 -2.81
C GLN A 298 12.75 0.29 -3.18
N VAL A 299 14.00 0.38 -3.66
CA VAL A 299 14.83 -0.78 -4.03
C VAL A 299 16.27 -0.52 -3.56
N CYS A 300 16.96 -1.56 -3.08
CA CYS A 300 18.38 -1.48 -2.75
C CYS A 300 19.24 -1.66 -4.02
N ARG A 301 20.18 -0.74 -4.25
CA ARG A 301 21.16 -0.83 -5.34
C ARG A 301 22.15 -1.95 -5.03
N CYS A 302 22.58 -2.69 -6.05
CA CYS A 302 23.61 -3.69 -5.87
C CYS A 302 24.98 -3.05 -5.62
N ASP A 303 25.83 -3.75 -4.88
CA ASP A 303 27.23 -3.40 -4.72
C ASP A 303 27.99 -3.62 -6.04
N SER A 304 29.16 -2.98 -6.20
CA SER A 304 30.00 -3.17 -7.39
C SER A 304 30.33 -4.64 -7.65
N SER A 305 30.30 -5.08 -8.91
CA SER A 305 30.39 -6.48 -9.38
C SER A 305 29.23 -7.42 -9.01
N TYR A 306 28.15 -6.90 -8.40
CA TYR A 306 26.92 -7.65 -8.13
C TYR A 306 25.71 -7.06 -8.87
N TYR A 307 24.76 -7.92 -9.20
CA TYR A 307 23.65 -7.66 -10.11
C TYR A 307 22.38 -8.40 -9.68
N ARG A 308 21.24 -8.04 -10.28
CA ARG A 308 19.99 -8.82 -10.24
C ARG A 308 19.47 -8.97 -11.66
N ALA A 309 18.94 -10.15 -12.00
CA ALA A 309 18.24 -10.38 -13.25
C ALA A 309 16.85 -9.73 -13.20
N ALA A 310 16.23 -9.48 -14.37
CA ALA A 310 14.93 -8.81 -14.44
C ALA A 310 13.79 -9.58 -13.75
N GLN A 311 13.92 -10.91 -13.65
CA GLN A 311 13.01 -11.82 -12.98
C GLN A 311 13.27 -11.98 -11.47
N ASP A 312 14.35 -11.41 -10.93
CA ASP A 312 14.66 -11.49 -9.50
C ASP A 312 13.77 -10.52 -8.69
N ALA A 313 13.16 -11.02 -7.61
CA ALA A 313 12.40 -10.18 -6.70
C ALA A 313 13.32 -9.12 -6.04
N PRO A 314 12.82 -7.90 -5.71
CA PRO A 314 13.60 -6.87 -5.02
C PRO A 314 14.19 -7.31 -3.66
N SER A 315 13.61 -8.36 -3.06
CA SER A 315 14.07 -8.99 -1.82
C SER A 315 15.19 -10.02 -2.01
N ALA A 316 15.50 -10.42 -3.24
CA ALA A 316 16.64 -11.29 -3.52
C ALA A 316 17.97 -10.55 -3.26
N ALA A 317 18.98 -11.29 -2.81
CA ALA A 317 20.35 -10.79 -2.75
C ALA A 317 20.84 -10.46 -4.17
N CYS A 318 21.75 -9.48 -4.28
CA CYS A 318 22.48 -9.33 -5.53
C CYS A 318 23.51 -10.46 -5.67
N THR A 319 23.74 -10.87 -6.90
CA THR A 319 24.51 -12.06 -7.27
C THR A 319 25.51 -11.70 -8.35
N ARG A 320 26.49 -12.58 -8.62
CA ARG A 320 27.56 -12.30 -9.59
C ARG A 320 27.69 -13.42 -10.63
N PRO A 321 28.41 -13.21 -11.74
CA PRO A 321 28.75 -14.30 -12.66
C PRO A 321 29.54 -15.40 -11.93
N PRO A 322 29.42 -16.68 -12.34
CA PRO A 322 30.14 -17.77 -11.70
C PRO A 322 31.64 -17.76 -12.03
N SER A 323 32.44 -18.52 -11.28
CA SER A 323 33.83 -18.83 -11.66
C SER A 323 33.88 -19.75 -12.88
N THR A 324 35.08 -20.03 -13.39
CA THR A 324 35.27 -21.08 -14.40
C THR A 324 34.78 -22.44 -13.90
N PRO A 325 34.38 -23.36 -14.80
CA PRO A 325 34.29 -24.78 -14.50
C PRO A 325 35.60 -25.32 -13.93
N VAL A 326 35.52 -26.44 -13.20
CA VAL A 326 36.72 -27.16 -12.70
C VAL A 326 36.78 -28.56 -13.28
N ASN A 327 37.95 -29.20 -13.17
CA ASN A 327 38.16 -30.59 -13.59
C ASN A 327 37.71 -30.85 -15.04
N LEU A 328 38.05 -29.93 -15.96
CA LEU A 328 37.81 -30.13 -17.39
C LEU A 328 38.72 -31.25 -17.90
N ILE A 329 38.10 -32.36 -18.29
CA ILE A 329 38.73 -33.56 -18.82
C ILE A 329 38.32 -33.68 -20.30
N SER A 330 39.27 -34.12 -21.14
CA SER A 330 39.05 -34.36 -22.56
C SER A 330 39.51 -35.76 -22.95
N SER A 331 38.71 -36.46 -23.75
CA SER A 331 39.03 -37.78 -24.30
C SER A 331 38.86 -37.76 -25.82
N VAL A 332 39.89 -38.22 -26.56
CA VAL A 332 39.94 -38.19 -28.03
C VAL A 332 39.72 -39.59 -28.57
N ASN A 333 38.76 -39.74 -29.49
CA ASN A 333 38.47 -40.99 -30.19
C ASN A 333 38.33 -40.72 -31.69
N GLY A 334 39.43 -40.92 -32.43
CA GLY A 334 39.47 -40.64 -33.87
C GLY A 334 39.34 -39.14 -34.16
N THR A 335 38.28 -38.79 -34.87
CA THR A 335 37.84 -37.41 -35.20
C THR A 335 36.72 -36.90 -34.28
N SER A 336 36.52 -37.56 -33.14
CA SER A 336 35.56 -37.17 -32.10
C SER A 336 36.24 -36.93 -30.76
N VAL A 337 35.66 -36.04 -29.96
CA VAL A 337 36.21 -35.59 -28.67
C VAL A 337 35.09 -35.49 -27.66
N THR A 338 35.21 -36.20 -26.54
CA THR A 338 34.31 -36.04 -25.39
C THR A 338 34.96 -35.08 -24.40
N LEU A 339 34.21 -34.08 -23.96
CA LEU A 339 34.58 -33.12 -22.94
C LEU A 339 33.66 -33.31 -21.73
N GLU A 340 34.22 -33.37 -20.53
CA GLU A 340 33.48 -33.48 -19.27
C GLU A 340 34.08 -32.50 -18.25
N TRP A 341 33.25 -31.87 -17.41
CA TRP A 341 33.71 -30.90 -16.42
C TRP A 341 32.80 -30.84 -15.18
N GLY A 342 33.40 -30.46 -14.06
CA GLY A 342 32.71 -30.18 -12.81
C GLY A 342 32.15 -28.75 -12.74
N PRO A 343 31.15 -28.51 -11.87
CA PRO A 343 30.55 -27.20 -11.68
C PRO A 343 31.55 -26.19 -11.08
N PRO A 344 31.39 -24.88 -11.34
CA PRO A 344 32.21 -23.83 -10.75
C PRO A 344 32.31 -23.90 -9.22
N LEU A 345 33.50 -23.59 -8.68
CA LEU A 345 33.72 -23.47 -7.23
C LEU A 345 32.90 -22.34 -6.62
N ASP A 346 32.84 -21.19 -7.30
CA ASP A 346 31.90 -20.12 -6.98
C ASP A 346 30.78 -20.07 -8.02
N LYS A 347 29.56 -20.24 -7.55
CA LYS A 347 28.32 -20.17 -8.34
C LYS A 347 27.77 -18.74 -8.47
N GLY A 348 28.41 -17.78 -7.81
CA GLY A 348 27.98 -16.38 -7.75
C GLY A 348 26.68 -16.16 -6.98
N GLY A 349 26.26 -17.15 -6.18
CA GLY A 349 25.02 -17.12 -5.39
C GLY A 349 23.76 -17.60 -6.13
N ARG A 350 23.87 -18.15 -7.35
CA ARG A 350 22.71 -18.65 -8.13
C ARG A 350 22.81 -20.15 -8.43
N ALA A 351 21.68 -20.73 -8.86
CA ALA A 351 21.55 -22.14 -9.21
C ALA A 351 21.27 -22.39 -10.70
N ASP A 352 20.92 -21.35 -11.47
CA ASP A 352 20.64 -21.40 -12.90
C ASP A 352 21.91 -21.34 -13.76
N ILE A 353 22.90 -22.16 -13.40
CA ILE A 353 24.15 -22.23 -14.14
C ILE A 353 23.94 -22.99 -15.43
N MET A 354 24.42 -22.41 -16.52
CA MET A 354 24.53 -23.05 -17.83
C MET A 354 25.98 -22.94 -18.33
N TYR A 355 26.34 -23.77 -19.30
CA TYR A 355 27.66 -23.78 -19.92
C TYR A 355 27.58 -23.53 -21.42
N ASN A 356 28.61 -22.86 -21.95
CA ASN A 356 28.81 -22.66 -23.38
C ASN A 356 30.20 -23.14 -23.76
N VAL A 357 30.36 -23.74 -24.94
CA VAL A 357 31.64 -24.23 -25.43
C VAL A 357 32.03 -23.54 -26.74
N ILE A 358 33.16 -22.84 -26.72
CA ILE A 358 33.73 -22.19 -27.91
C ILE A 358 34.87 -23.07 -28.43
N CYS A 359 34.78 -23.46 -29.70
CA CYS A 359 35.80 -24.26 -30.39
C CYS A 359 36.67 -23.35 -31.25
N ARG A 360 37.99 -23.49 -31.14
CA ARG A 360 38.96 -22.89 -32.05
C ARG A 360 39.91 -23.93 -32.63
N HIS A 361 40.19 -23.81 -33.92
CA HIS A 361 41.19 -24.58 -34.65
C HIS A 361 42.51 -23.81 -34.66
N CYS A 362 43.60 -24.42 -34.24
CA CYS A 362 44.94 -23.85 -34.27
C CYS A 362 45.81 -24.64 -35.27
N PRO A 363 46.22 -24.09 -36.42
CA PRO A 363 47.26 -24.71 -37.25
C PRO A 363 48.55 -24.94 -36.44
N TRP A 364 49.42 -25.85 -36.89
CA TRP A 364 50.72 -26.06 -36.23
C TRP A 364 51.73 -24.93 -36.47
N ASP A 365 51.54 -24.14 -37.53
CA ASP A 365 52.33 -22.95 -37.81
C ASP A 365 51.98 -21.78 -36.87
N LEU A 366 52.78 -20.70 -36.92
CA LEU A 366 52.63 -19.46 -36.14
C LEU A 366 51.35 -18.63 -36.44
N GLY A 367 50.31 -19.25 -37.00
CA GLY A 367 49.03 -18.62 -37.31
C GLY A 367 48.17 -18.35 -36.06
N GLN A 368 47.22 -17.42 -36.19
CA GLN A 368 46.21 -17.20 -35.15
C GLN A 368 45.18 -18.34 -35.18
N CYS A 369 44.73 -18.80 -34.01
CA CYS A 369 43.68 -19.82 -33.94
C CYS A 369 42.33 -19.23 -34.40
N GLU A 370 41.72 -19.87 -35.38
CA GLU A 370 40.44 -19.46 -35.97
C GLU A 370 39.25 -20.15 -35.27
N THR A 371 38.05 -19.60 -35.42
CA THR A 371 36.82 -20.27 -34.97
C THR A 371 36.55 -21.52 -35.79
N CYS A 372 36.17 -22.61 -35.11
CA CYS A 372 35.81 -23.86 -35.76
C CYS A 372 34.67 -23.69 -36.79
N SER A 373 34.73 -24.44 -37.89
CA SER A 373 33.77 -24.35 -38.99
C SER A 373 32.42 -25.02 -38.65
N ASN A 374 31.36 -24.59 -39.35
CA ASN A 374 29.98 -25.08 -39.17
C ASN A 374 29.78 -26.58 -39.49
N GLY A 375 30.80 -27.28 -40.00
CA GLY A 375 30.74 -28.74 -40.22
C GLY A 375 30.91 -29.57 -38.95
N ILE A 376 31.43 -28.97 -37.89
CA ILE A 376 31.67 -29.60 -36.58
C ILE A 376 30.36 -29.69 -35.80
N ARG A 377 30.03 -30.89 -35.30
CA ARG A 377 28.75 -31.17 -34.63
C ARG A 377 28.95 -31.41 -33.14
N PHE A 378 28.29 -30.59 -32.33
CA PHE A 378 28.21 -30.71 -30.87
C PHE A 378 26.96 -31.51 -30.47
N VAL A 379 27.10 -32.43 -29.53
CA VAL A 379 26.00 -33.26 -28.98
C VAL A 379 26.11 -33.23 -27.44
N PRO A 380 25.07 -32.81 -26.70
CA PRO A 380 23.69 -32.54 -27.15
C PRO A 380 23.53 -31.19 -27.88
N GLN A 381 24.14 -30.11 -27.39
CA GLN A 381 24.23 -28.82 -28.07
C GLN A 381 25.50 -28.06 -27.63
N GLN A 382 25.85 -26.96 -28.31
CA GLN A 382 27.06 -26.17 -28.02
C GLN A 382 26.88 -25.10 -26.92
N MET A 383 25.67 -24.59 -26.76
CA MET A 383 25.32 -23.46 -25.89
C MET A 383 24.22 -23.85 -24.91
N SER A 384 24.13 -23.15 -23.77
CA SER A 384 23.09 -23.36 -22.76
C SER A 384 22.99 -24.81 -22.26
N LEU A 385 24.13 -25.48 -22.06
CA LEU A 385 24.15 -26.83 -21.46
C LEU A 385 23.90 -26.73 -19.95
N VAL A 386 23.03 -27.59 -19.42
CA VAL A 386 22.78 -27.70 -17.96
C VAL A 386 23.72 -28.72 -17.31
N GLN A 387 24.16 -29.73 -18.05
CA GLN A 387 25.08 -30.76 -17.59
C GLN A 387 26.51 -30.46 -18.05
N GLY A 388 27.48 -30.89 -17.24
CA GLY A 388 28.91 -30.63 -17.45
C GLY A 388 29.57 -31.61 -18.41
N GLY A 389 29.07 -31.70 -19.65
CA GLY A 389 29.74 -32.51 -20.67
C GLY A 389 29.05 -32.48 -22.04
N LEU A 390 29.83 -32.72 -23.09
CA LEU A 390 29.37 -32.88 -24.47
C LEU A 390 30.35 -33.70 -25.31
N THR A 391 29.89 -34.22 -26.44
CA THR A 391 30.74 -34.82 -27.49
C THR A 391 30.77 -33.91 -28.72
N VAL A 392 31.98 -33.67 -29.23
CA VAL A 392 32.25 -32.96 -30.48
C VAL A 392 32.60 -34.01 -31.55
N THR A 393 32.03 -33.88 -32.74
CA THR A 393 32.19 -34.82 -33.85
C THR A 393 32.46 -34.09 -35.16
N ASN A 394 32.96 -34.79 -36.17
CA ASN A 394 33.40 -34.25 -37.47
C ASN A 394 34.57 -33.26 -37.37
N LEU A 395 35.53 -33.51 -36.48
CA LEU A 395 36.80 -32.77 -36.46
C LEU A 395 37.72 -33.27 -37.58
N MET A 396 38.67 -32.44 -38.00
CA MET A 396 39.74 -32.86 -38.92
C MET A 396 40.68 -33.83 -38.21
N ALA A 397 41.22 -34.81 -38.94
CA ALA A 397 42.16 -35.80 -38.41
C ALA A 397 43.56 -35.22 -38.37
N HIS A 398 44.32 -35.54 -37.32
CA HIS A 398 45.59 -34.90 -36.98
C HIS A 398 45.47 -33.37 -37.02
N THR A 399 44.90 -32.75 -35.98
CA THR A 399 44.66 -31.30 -35.96
C THR A 399 44.55 -30.80 -34.52
N ASN A 400 45.16 -29.65 -34.23
CA ASN A 400 45.09 -29.04 -32.91
C ASN A 400 43.82 -28.20 -32.75
N TYR A 401 43.04 -28.51 -31.72
CA TYR A 401 41.86 -27.76 -31.31
C TYR A 401 42.01 -27.25 -29.88
N SER A 402 41.46 -26.06 -29.60
CA SER A 402 41.27 -25.57 -28.24
C SER A 402 39.78 -25.37 -27.97
N PHE A 403 39.29 -26.00 -26.91
CA PHE A 403 37.91 -25.89 -26.44
C PHE A 403 37.86 -25.05 -25.17
N TRP A 404 37.10 -23.96 -25.24
CA TRP A 404 36.98 -22.96 -24.19
C TRP A 404 35.58 -23.08 -23.59
N VAL A 405 35.48 -23.58 -22.36
CA VAL A 405 34.24 -23.81 -21.64
C VAL A 405 34.02 -22.67 -20.65
N GLU A 406 32.99 -21.85 -20.86
CA GLU A 406 32.53 -20.89 -19.86
C GLU A 406 31.36 -21.44 -19.05
N ALA A 407 31.23 -20.97 -17.81
CA ALA A 407 30.02 -21.06 -17.03
C ALA A 407 29.32 -19.70 -17.03
N ILE A 408 28.01 -19.68 -17.19
CA ILE A 408 27.16 -18.50 -17.17
C ILE A 408 25.97 -18.71 -16.22
N ASN A 409 25.40 -17.63 -15.73
CA ASN A 409 24.12 -17.62 -15.02
C ASN A 409 23.28 -16.41 -15.48
N GLY A 410 22.05 -16.26 -14.99
CA GLY A 410 21.16 -15.16 -15.40
C GLY A 410 21.62 -13.72 -15.09
N VAL A 411 22.82 -13.51 -14.53
CA VAL A 411 23.45 -12.18 -14.40
C VAL A 411 24.78 -12.03 -15.16
N SER A 412 25.25 -13.07 -15.85
CA SER A 412 26.51 -13.03 -16.61
C SER A 412 26.56 -11.93 -17.67
N ASP A 413 25.44 -11.65 -18.34
CA ASP A 413 25.35 -10.64 -19.40
C ASP A 413 25.27 -9.19 -18.87
N LEU A 414 25.09 -9.00 -17.56
CA LEU A 414 25.10 -7.69 -16.90
C LEU A 414 26.50 -7.27 -16.45
N SER A 415 27.46 -8.19 -16.46
CA SER A 415 28.84 -7.94 -16.07
C SER A 415 29.63 -7.28 -17.20
N LEU A 416 30.43 -6.28 -16.85
CA LEU A 416 31.42 -5.67 -17.73
C LEU A 416 32.80 -6.36 -17.63
N GLU A 417 32.96 -7.34 -16.73
CA GLU A 417 34.20 -8.10 -16.64
C GLU A 417 34.37 -9.06 -17.84
N PRO A 418 35.60 -9.28 -18.33
CA PRO A 418 35.87 -10.29 -19.35
C PRO A 418 35.42 -11.69 -18.90
N ARG A 419 34.80 -12.43 -19.82
CA ARG A 419 34.39 -13.83 -19.59
C ARG A 419 35.60 -14.70 -19.31
N ARG A 420 35.43 -15.67 -18.41
CA ARG A 420 36.48 -16.58 -17.94
C ARG A 420 36.17 -18.00 -18.41
N PHE A 421 37.18 -18.71 -18.88
CA PHE A 421 37.04 -20.02 -19.51
C PHE A 421 37.96 -21.05 -18.85
N ALA A 422 37.49 -22.29 -18.74
CA ALA A 422 38.36 -23.46 -18.65
C ALA A 422 38.75 -23.88 -20.07
N VAL A 423 40.03 -24.21 -20.32
CA VAL A 423 40.53 -24.49 -21.67
C VAL A 423 41.11 -25.90 -21.75
N ALA A 424 40.66 -26.68 -22.74
CA ALA A 424 41.25 -27.96 -23.11
C ALA A 424 41.89 -27.84 -24.50
N ASN A 425 43.20 -28.01 -24.56
CA ASN A 425 43.96 -28.09 -25.81
C ASN A 425 44.17 -29.57 -26.15
N ILE A 426 43.81 -29.97 -27.36
CA ILE A 426 43.83 -31.36 -27.81
C ILE A 426 44.33 -31.48 -29.25
N THR A 427 44.84 -32.65 -29.60
CA THR A 427 45.17 -33.04 -30.97
C THR A 427 44.33 -34.24 -31.34
N THR A 428 43.64 -34.21 -32.49
CA THR A 428 42.88 -35.37 -32.99
C THR A 428 43.81 -36.50 -33.47
N ASN A 429 43.29 -37.73 -33.48
CA ASN A 429 44.06 -38.88 -33.95
C ASN A 429 44.30 -38.78 -35.47
N GLN A 430 45.34 -39.47 -35.94
CA GLN A 430 45.61 -39.57 -37.38
C GLN A 430 44.57 -40.49 -38.07
N ALA A 431 44.31 -40.25 -39.35
CA ALA A 431 43.47 -41.07 -40.21
C ALA A 431 44.16 -41.30 -41.57
N ALA A 432 43.57 -42.11 -42.44
CA ALA A 432 44.12 -42.34 -43.77
C ALA A 432 44.23 -41.02 -44.57
N PRO A 433 45.35 -40.77 -45.28
CA PRO A 433 45.48 -39.61 -46.15
C PRO A 433 44.46 -39.66 -47.29
N SER A 434 44.13 -38.48 -47.81
CA SER A 434 43.38 -38.35 -49.06
C SER A 434 44.16 -38.86 -50.28
N GLN A 435 43.48 -39.01 -51.41
CA GLN A 435 44.13 -39.43 -52.65
C GLN A 435 45.03 -38.31 -53.21
N VAL A 436 46.24 -38.67 -53.65
CA VAL A 436 47.10 -37.78 -54.45
C VAL A 436 46.45 -37.55 -55.82
N MET A 437 45.91 -36.34 -56.04
CA MET A 437 45.14 -36.01 -57.25
C MET A 437 45.99 -35.61 -58.47
N MET A 438 47.19 -35.05 -58.24
CA MET A 438 48.06 -34.55 -59.31
C MET A 438 49.42 -35.26 -59.33
N ILE A 439 49.50 -36.36 -60.07
CA ILE A 439 50.76 -37.00 -60.46
C ILE A 439 51.17 -36.46 -61.83
N ARG A 440 52.38 -35.91 -61.93
CA ARG A 440 52.96 -35.35 -63.17
C ARG A 440 54.16 -36.20 -63.59
N GLN A 441 54.30 -36.37 -64.90
CA GLN A 441 55.52 -36.89 -65.51
C GLN A 441 56.51 -35.72 -65.65
N GLU A 442 57.68 -35.84 -65.04
CA GLU A 442 58.75 -34.83 -65.13
C GLU A 442 59.70 -35.11 -66.30
N SER A 443 60.08 -36.38 -66.48
CA SER A 443 60.92 -36.82 -67.60
C SER A 443 60.69 -38.30 -67.93
N THR A 444 60.99 -38.67 -69.18
CA THR A 444 60.91 -40.05 -69.69
C THR A 444 62.19 -40.41 -70.43
N GLY A 445 62.86 -41.46 -69.95
CA GLY A 445 63.94 -42.14 -70.67
C GLY A 445 63.41 -43.35 -71.43
N GLN A 446 64.32 -44.09 -72.08
CA GLN A 446 63.95 -45.29 -72.84
C GLN A 446 63.44 -46.44 -71.96
N ASN A 447 63.97 -46.57 -70.75
CA ASN A 447 63.64 -47.64 -69.78
C ASN A 447 63.22 -47.08 -68.40
N SER A 448 62.90 -45.79 -68.29
CA SER A 448 62.60 -45.13 -67.01
C SER A 448 61.62 -43.97 -67.16
N VAL A 449 60.82 -43.73 -66.11
CA VAL A 449 59.88 -42.61 -66.01
C VAL A 449 60.08 -41.94 -64.66
N THR A 450 60.28 -40.63 -64.65
CA THR A 450 60.36 -39.82 -63.43
C THR A 450 59.00 -39.18 -63.17
N LEU A 451 58.42 -39.49 -62.01
CA LEU A 451 57.13 -38.98 -61.56
C LEU A 451 57.32 -38.00 -60.41
N LEU A 452 56.54 -36.92 -60.43
CA LEU A 452 56.49 -35.90 -59.39
C LEU A 452 55.03 -35.69 -58.98
N TRP A 453 54.75 -35.66 -57.69
CA TRP A 453 53.43 -35.38 -57.16
C TRP A 453 53.51 -34.43 -55.97
N GLN A 454 52.39 -33.78 -55.66
CA GLN A 454 52.22 -33.00 -54.44
C GLN A 454 51.71 -33.90 -53.31
N GLU A 455 51.90 -33.49 -52.06
CA GLU A 455 51.26 -34.15 -50.93
C GLU A 455 49.73 -34.14 -51.09
N PRO A 456 48.99 -35.13 -50.53
CA PRO A 456 47.54 -35.11 -50.53
C PRO A 456 46.98 -33.84 -49.88
N ASP A 457 45.91 -33.26 -50.45
CA ASP A 457 45.25 -32.04 -49.94
C ASP A 457 44.83 -32.15 -48.46
N GLN A 458 44.58 -33.38 -48.00
CA GLN A 458 44.40 -33.75 -46.60
C GLN A 458 45.36 -34.90 -46.25
N PRO A 459 46.51 -34.62 -45.62
CA PRO A 459 47.45 -35.66 -45.17
C PRO A 459 46.88 -36.51 -44.02
N ASN A 460 45.99 -35.94 -43.19
CA ASN A 460 45.34 -36.58 -42.04
C ASN A 460 46.28 -37.22 -40.99
N GLY A 461 47.58 -36.93 -41.07
CA GLY A 461 48.63 -37.58 -40.30
C GLY A 461 50.02 -37.20 -40.80
N ILE A 462 51.05 -37.85 -40.25
CA ILE A 462 52.43 -37.74 -40.75
C ILE A 462 52.60 -38.78 -41.86
N ILE A 463 52.92 -38.33 -43.08
CA ILE A 463 53.14 -39.22 -44.21
C ILE A 463 54.48 -39.94 -44.02
N LEU A 464 54.44 -41.28 -43.93
CA LEU A 464 55.63 -42.10 -43.69
C LEU A 464 56.34 -42.48 -44.99
N GLU A 465 55.58 -42.87 -46.02
CA GLU A 465 56.07 -43.31 -47.33
C GLU A 465 54.99 -43.16 -48.41
N TYR A 466 55.38 -43.31 -49.68
CA TYR A 466 54.49 -43.37 -50.84
C TYR A 466 54.70 -44.67 -51.61
N GLU A 467 53.64 -45.45 -51.84
CA GLU A 467 53.69 -46.67 -52.64
C GLU A 467 53.27 -46.39 -54.09
N ILE A 468 54.16 -46.64 -55.06
CA ILE A 468 53.87 -46.46 -56.50
C ILE A 468 53.55 -47.81 -57.14
N LYS A 469 52.34 -47.95 -57.69
CA LYS A 469 51.92 -49.13 -58.47
C LYS A 469 51.78 -48.75 -59.94
N TYR A 470 52.53 -49.45 -60.80
CA TYR A 470 52.48 -49.31 -62.25
C TYR A 470 52.29 -50.68 -62.92
N TYR A 471 51.77 -50.68 -64.13
CA TYR A 471 51.60 -51.86 -64.98
C TYR A 471 51.72 -51.47 -66.45
N GLU A 472 52.08 -52.41 -67.31
CA GLU A 472 52.15 -52.17 -68.75
C GLU A 472 50.74 -52.01 -69.33
N LYS A 473 50.53 -50.95 -70.13
CA LYS A 473 49.22 -50.64 -70.72
C LYS A 473 48.97 -51.54 -71.93
N VAL A 474 48.37 -52.70 -71.70
CA VAL A 474 47.90 -53.59 -72.77
C VAL A 474 46.72 -52.94 -73.51
N THR A 475 46.93 -52.55 -74.78
CA THR A 475 45.86 -52.05 -75.67
C THR A 475 45.01 -53.21 -76.18
N VAL A 476 43.84 -53.42 -75.56
CA VAL A 476 42.79 -54.30 -76.09
C VAL A 476 41.88 -53.51 -77.04
N ASP A 477 42.41 -53.18 -78.21
CA ASP A 477 41.61 -52.66 -79.32
C ASP A 477 40.97 -53.83 -80.10
N MET A 478 39.87 -54.36 -79.56
CA MET A 478 38.81 -54.99 -80.36
C MET A 478 37.44 -54.47 -79.91
N LEU A 479 36.87 -53.60 -80.74
CA LEU A 479 35.49 -53.12 -80.60
C LEU A 479 34.50 -54.21 -81.07
N VAL A 480 33.54 -54.55 -80.17
CA VAL A 480 32.06 -54.68 -80.35
C VAL A 480 31.53 -54.89 -81.80
N TRP A 481 30.51 -55.70 -82.15
CA TRP A 481 29.27 -56.16 -81.49
C TRP A 481 28.90 -57.60 -82.00
N ALA A 482 27.76 -58.28 -81.74
CA ALA A 482 26.48 -57.99 -81.08
C ALA A 482 25.80 -59.29 -80.53
N GLN A 483 24.56 -59.22 -80.06
CA GLN A 483 23.69 -60.38 -79.72
C GLN A 483 22.69 -60.70 -80.85
N THR A 484 22.34 -61.98 -81.07
CA THR A 484 20.98 -62.53 -80.87
C THR A 484 20.90 -64.02 -81.26
N VAL A 485 20.13 -64.80 -80.50
CA VAL A 485 19.74 -66.19 -80.84
C VAL A 485 18.21 -66.25 -80.93
N PRO A 486 17.61 -66.70 -82.05
CA PRO A 486 16.19 -67.03 -82.11
C PRO A 486 15.93 -68.49 -81.71
N ALA A 487 14.74 -68.74 -81.18
CA ALA A 487 14.39 -69.99 -80.49
C ALA A 487 14.03 -71.17 -81.39
N ARG A 488 14.24 -72.39 -80.86
CA ARG A 488 13.23 -73.44 -80.80
C ARG A 488 13.46 -74.38 -79.61
#